data_AF-A0A117MN76-F1
#
_entry.id   AF-A0A117MN76-F1
#
_cell.length_a   1.000
_cell.length_b   1.000
_cell.length_c   1.000
_cell.angle_alpha   90.00
_cell.angle_beta   90.00
_cell.angle_gamma   90.00
#
_symmetry.space_group_name_H-M   'P 1'
#
loop_
_entity.id
_entity.type
_entity.pdbx_description
1 polymer ?
#
loop_
_entity_poly.entity_id
_entity_poly.type
_entity_poly.pdbx_seq_one_letter_code
_entity_poly.pdbx_strand_id
1 'polypeptide(L)' 'MTHSNTTARRPLAKPQEIAEYCGVPLATVYQWSSRGGGPKLIKVGRHLRARWDDVEEWLDSQTIAA' A
#
# COMPACT_ATOMS: atom_id res chain seq x y z
N MET A 1 -18.54 -3.74 -18.77
CA MET A 1 -17.73 -4.15 -17.61
C MET A 1 -17.42 -2.89 -16.83
N THR A 2 -18.32 -2.52 -15.92
CA THR A 2 -18.30 -1.24 -15.21
C THR A 2 -17.75 -1.48 -13.80
N HIS A 3 -16.50 -1.10 -13.54
CA HIS A 3 -16.03 -0.95 -12.16
C HIS A 3 -16.64 0.33 -11.59
N SER A 4 -17.80 0.19 -10.96
CA SER A 4 -18.46 1.26 -10.21
C SER A 4 -17.69 1.54 -8.93
N ASN A 5 -16.54 2.24 -9.03
CA ASN A 5 -15.76 2.59 -7.86
C ASN A 5 -16.38 3.80 -7.13
N THR A 6 -17.45 3.56 -6.38
CA THR A 6 -17.88 4.49 -5.33
C THR A 6 -16.92 4.27 -4.16
N THR A 7 -15.71 4.83 -4.23
CA THR A 7 -14.82 4.86 -3.08
C THR A 7 -15.46 5.78 -2.05
N ALA A 8 -16.29 5.23 -1.17
CA ALA A 8 -16.58 5.85 0.12
C ALA A 8 -15.24 6.33 0.67
N ARG A 9 -15.14 7.60 1.10
CA ARG A 9 -13.89 8.22 1.54
C ARG A 9 -13.37 7.50 2.79
N ARG A 10 -12.73 6.34 2.61
CA ARG A 10 -12.08 5.58 3.69
C ARG A 10 -10.73 6.22 3.99
N PRO A 11 -10.28 6.20 5.26
CA PRO A 11 -8.96 6.68 5.61
C PRO A 11 -7.86 5.98 4.79
N LEU A 12 -6.86 6.75 4.35
CA LEU A 12 -5.68 6.19 3.69
C LEU A 12 -4.84 5.37 4.67
N ALA A 13 -4.34 4.23 4.19
CA ALA A 13 -3.48 3.33 4.95
C ALA A 13 -2.22 4.06 5.40
N LYS A 14 -1.91 3.97 6.70
CA LYS A 14 -0.67 4.43 7.31
C LYS A 14 0.44 3.39 7.08
N PRO A 15 1.71 3.78 7.18
CA PRO A 15 2.82 2.85 7.02
C PRO A 15 2.79 1.72 8.05
N GLN A 16 2.29 2.01 9.26
CA GLN A 16 2.09 1.02 10.30
C GLN A 16 0.97 0.03 9.95
N GLU A 17 -0.17 0.49 9.43
CA GLU A 17 -1.27 -0.39 9.01
C GLU A 17 -0.83 -1.30 7.85
N ILE A 18 -0.03 -0.77 6.91
CA ILE A 18 0.56 -1.57 5.82
C ILE A 18 1.54 -2.62 6.37
N ALA A 19 2.37 -2.24 7.33
CA ALA A 19 3.34 -3.14 7.97
C ALA A 19 2.63 -4.29 8.69
N GLU A 20 1.61 -3.97 9.49
CA GLU A 20 0.78 -4.94 10.21
C GLU A 20 0.02 -5.84 9.24
N TYR A 21 -0.57 -5.28 8.19
CA TYR A 21 -1.32 -6.04 7.19
C TYR A 21 -0.45 -7.02 6.41
N CYS A 22 0.73 -6.59 5.95
CA CYS A 22 1.65 -7.43 5.21
C CYS A 22 2.50 -8.35 6.11
N GLY A 23 2.42 -8.20 7.45
CA GLY A 23 3.24 -8.96 8.39
C GLY A 23 4.74 -8.64 8.31
N VAL A 24 5.11 -7.42 7.89
CA VAL A 24 6.50 -6.99 7.71
C VAL A 24 6.88 -5.90 8.72
N PRO A 25 8.18 -5.72 9.04
CA PRO A 25 8.61 -4.60 9.88
C PRO A 25 8.27 -3.24 9.26
N LEU A 26 7.90 -2.26 10.09
CA LEU A 26 7.64 -0.88 9.66
C LEU A 26 8.81 -0.26 8.89
N ALA A 27 10.05 -0.59 9.27
CA ALA A 27 11.25 -0.15 8.56
C ALA A 27 11.28 -0.62 7.10
N THR A 28 10.73 -1.80 6.79
CA THR A 28 10.61 -2.33 5.43
C THR A 28 9.69 -1.44 4.59
N VAL A 29 8.57 -1.00 5.17
CA VAL A 29 7.62 -0.09 4.49
C VAL A 29 8.29 1.26 4.17
N TYR A 30 9.11 1.80 5.08
CA TYR A 30 9.88 3.00 4.78
C TYR A 30 10.96 2.76 3.72
N GLN A 31 11.61 1.59 3.72
CA GLN A 31 12.57 1.23 2.67
C GLN A 31 11.91 1.19 1.30
N TRP A 32 10.68 0.69 1.16
CA TRP A 32 9.96 0.72 -0.12
C TRP A 32 9.80 2.12 -0.71
N SER A 33 9.63 3.14 0.14
CA SER A 33 9.51 4.54 -0.35
C SER A 33 10.79 5.10 -0.97
N SER A 34 11.96 4.55 -0.61
CA SER A 34 13.26 5.07 -1.04
C SER A 34 13.98 4.15 -2.03
N ARG A 35 13.80 2.84 -1.88
CA ARG A 35 14.46 1.80 -2.70
C ARG A 35 13.55 1.22 -3.77
N GLY A 36 12.25 1.53 -3.74
CA GLY A 36 11.24 0.86 -4.55
C GLY A 36 10.89 -0.53 -4.00
N GLY A 37 9.99 -1.24 -4.69
CA GLY A 37 9.59 -2.60 -4.33
C GLY A 37 8.47 -2.73 -3.31
N GLY A 38 7.61 -1.71 -3.19
CA GLY A 38 6.39 -1.76 -2.38
C GLY A 38 5.18 -1.19 -3.12
N PRO A 39 4.02 -1.08 -2.45
CA PRO A 39 2.80 -0.54 -3.04
C PRO A 39 2.95 0.94 -3.40
N LYS A 40 2.01 1.49 -4.19
CA LYS A 40 2.07 2.91 -4.57
C LYS A 40 1.85 3.79 -3.34
N LEU A 41 2.94 4.36 -2.82
CA LEU A 41 2.93 5.24 -1.66
C LEU A 41 2.74 6.71 -2.08
N ILE A 42 1.80 7.39 -1.45
CA ILE A 42 1.51 8.81 -1.54
C ILE A 42 2.27 9.54 -0.43
N LYS A 43 3.11 10.49 -0.81
CA LYS A 43 3.82 11.35 0.15
C LYS A 43 2.92 12.50 0.59
N VAL A 44 2.51 12.50 1.85
CA VAL A 44 1.71 13.56 2.49
C VAL A 44 2.59 14.27 3.52
N GLY A 45 3.34 15.28 3.07
CA GLY A 45 4.35 15.97 3.88
C GLY A 45 5.46 15.01 4.33
N ARG A 46 5.62 14.84 5.64
CA ARG A 46 6.57 13.88 6.24
C ARG A 46 6.02 12.45 6.35
N HIS A 47 4.73 12.25 6.11
CA HIS A 47 4.06 10.97 6.30
C HIS A 47 3.83 10.27 4.96
N LEU A 48 4.04 8.96 4.94
CA LEU A 48 3.67 8.12 3.81
C LEU A 48 2.24 7.62 4.02
N ARG A 49 1.47 7.54 2.94
CA ARG A 49 0.11 6.99 2.93
C ARG A 49 -0.05 6.11 1.70
N ALA A 50 -0.98 5.17 1.72
CA ALA A 50 -1.36 4.42 0.51
C ALA A 50 -2.88 4.33 0.42
N ARG A 51 -3.41 4.19 -0.79
CA ARG A 51 -4.77 3.67 -0.93
C ARG A 51 -4.70 2.17 -0.69
N TRP A 52 -5.67 1.63 0.02
CA TRP A 52 -5.76 0.19 0.24
C TRP A 52 -5.85 -0.58 -1.08
N ASP A 53 -6.54 -0.04 -2.09
CA ASP A 53 -6.59 -0.62 -3.43
C ASP A 53 -5.20 -0.73 -4.08
N ASP A 54 -4.35 0.29 -3.92
CA ASP A 54 -2.96 0.25 -4.42
C ASP A 54 -2.08 -0.77 -3.66
N VAL A 55 -2.42 -1.06 -2.39
CA VAL A 55 -1.74 -2.09 -1.59
C VAL A 55 -2.15 -3.48 -2.06
N GLU A 56 -3.44 -3.70 -2.27
CA GLU A 56 -4.01 -4.96 -2.77
C GLU A 56 -3.50 -5.26 -4.18
N GLU A 57 -3.57 -4.31 -5.12
CA GLU A 57 -3.03 -4.45 -6.48
C GLU A 57 -1.54 -4.84 -6.49
N TRP A 58 -0.76 -4.28 -5.56
CA TRP A 58 0.65 -4.61 -5.44
C TRP A 58 0.88 -6.02 -4.91
N LEU A 59 0.12 -6.45 -3.90
CA LEU A 59 0.20 -7.82 -3.37
C LEU A 59 -0.15 -8.85 -4.44
N ASP A 60 -1.19 -8.59 -5.22
CA ASP A 60 -1.56 -9.42 -6.36
C ASP A 60 -0.41 -9.52 -7.38
N SER A 61 0.25 -8.39 -7.65
CA SER A 61 1.42 -8.33 -8.54
C SER A 61 2.67 -9.01 -7.98
N GLN A 62 2.74 -9.27 -6.66
CA GLN A 62 3.84 -10.00 -6.00
C GLN A 62 3.54 -11.49 -5.82
N THR A 63 2.35 -11.95 -6.20
CA THR A 63 1.98 -13.36 -6.09
C THR A 63 2.78 -14.17 -7.10
N ILE A 64 3.67 -15.03 -6.61
CA ILE A 64 4.43 -15.97 -7.43
C ILE A 64 3.50 -17.13 -7.76
N ALA A 65 3.34 -17.44 -9.05
CA ALA A 65 2.53 -18.58 -9.49
C ALA A 65 3.07 -19.88 -8.87
N ALA A 66 2.16 -20.67 -8.27
CA ALA A 66 2.47 -21.97 -7.70
C ALA A 66 2.66 -23.06 -8.76
#